data_AF-A0A317XL30-F1
#
_entry.id   AF-A0A317XL30-F1
#
_cell.length_a   1.000
_cell.length_b   1.000
_cell.length_c   1.000
_cell.angle_alpha   90.00
_cell.angle_beta   90.00
_cell.angle_gamma   90.00
#
_symmetry.space_group_name_H-M   'P 1'
#
loop_
_entity.id
_entity.type
_entity.pdbx_description
1 polymer ?
#
loop_
_entity_poly.entity_id
_entity_poly.type
_entity_poly.pdbx_seq_one_letter_code
_entity_poly.pdbx_strand_id
1 'polypeptide(L)'
;MALPPTLQALSIGSLTAPNTLELFLDYLCPFSAKQLRGVEESLLPLIIGSGAAYEDKVRVVIRPYPQPWHSSSTLLHESALAVAKISLTDPRVTADPHKNAFWIYSLELMRNQEKFFDGPARGKAPDQIRGELATLAIETVGEAPKKKKQVAIHRDLQGTPLGQSVKNLIRVEKEGNGGSSVVPELKYCVKLGRQNGIHVTPTCLWNGLVEPSISSSFDAKDWKEFLAKQIA
;
A
#
# COMPACT_ATOMS: atom_id res chain seq x y z
N MET A 1 -13.27 0.80 -10.07
CA MET A 1 -13.22 -0.61 -9.59
C MET A 1 -13.52 -0.70 -8.09
N ALA A 2 -14.30 -1.68 -7.64
CA ALA A 2 -14.79 -1.72 -6.25
C ALA A 2 -13.70 -2.21 -5.26
N LEU A 3 -13.63 -1.56 -4.10
CA LEU A 3 -12.93 -2.05 -2.91
C LEU A 3 -14.00 -2.47 -1.90
N PRO A 4 -13.84 -3.61 -1.18
CA PRO A 4 -14.72 -3.91 -0.06
C PRO A 4 -14.52 -2.89 1.07
N PRO A 5 -15.48 -2.71 1.98
CA PRO A 5 -15.38 -1.73 3.07
C PRO A 5 -14.11 -1.87 3.92
N THR A 6 -13.64 -3.10 4.13
CA THR A 6 -12.41 -3.38 4.91
C THR A 6 -11.12 -2.97 4.22
N LEU A 7 -11.16 -2.63 2.92
CA LEU A 7 -9.99 -2.30 2.11
C LEU A 7 -10.04 -0.87 1.54
N GLN A 8 -10.91 0.02 2.04
CA GLN A 8 -10.99 1.39 1.52
C GLN A 8 -9.66 2.17 1.66
N ALA A 9 -8.87 1.88 2.71
CA ALA A 9 -7.56 2.49 2.94
C ALA A 9 -6.54 2.20 1.83
N LEU A 10 -6.77 1.18 0.98
CA LEU A 10 -5.89 0.85 -0.15
C LEU A 10 -5.96 1.88 -1.29
N SER A 11 -6.86 2.87 -1.19
CA SER A 11 -7.04 3.91 -2.21
C SER A 11 -6.85 5.33 -1.68
N ILE A 12 -6.38 6.21 -2.57
CA ILE A 12 -6.29 7.66 -2.40
C ILE A 12 -6.94 8.36 -3.60
N GLY A 13 -7.25 9.64 -3.45
CA GLY A 13 -8.02 10.42 -4.43
C GLY A 13 -9.54 10.30 -4.22
N SER A 14 -10.29 11.08 -5.01
CA SER A 14 -11.73 11.20 -4.84
C SER A 14 -12.47 9.86 -5.01
N LEU A 15 -13.43 9.59 -4.12
CA LEU A 15 -14.34 8.44 -4.24
C LEU A 15 -15.26 8.53 -5.47
N THR A 16 -15.48 9.75 -5.98
CA THR A 16 -16.33 10.00 -7.14
C THR A 16 -15.51 10.13 -8.43
N ALA A 17 -14.20 9.91 -8.37
CA ALA A 17 -13.37 9.97 -9.56
C ALA A 17 -13.83 8.95 -10.61
N PRO A 18 -14.06 9.37 -11.87
CA PRO A 18 -14.56 8.49 -12.92
C PRO A 18 -13.54 7.43 -13.32
N ASN A 19 -12.24 7.70 -13.13
CA ASN A 19 -11.17 6.79 -13.51
C ASN A 19 -10.48 6.16 -12.29
N THR A 20 -10.03 4.92 -12.43
CA THR A 20 -9.23 4.22 -11.42
C THR A 20 -7.92 3.71 -12.03
N LEU A 21 -6.80 4.11 -11.43
CA LEU A 21 -5.49 3.48 -11.63
C LEU A 21 -5.26 2.46 -10.51
N GLU A 22 -5.11 1.18 -10.85
CA GLU A 22 -4.75 0.14 -9.88
C GLU A 22 -3.30 -0.30 -10.07
N LEU A 23 -2.55 -0.37 -8.99
CA LEU A 23 -1.14 -0.72 -8.96
C LEU A 23 -0.99 -2.07 -8.25
N PHE A 24 -0.76 -3.15 -8.99
CA PHE A 24 -0.33 -4.42 -8.40
C PHE A 24 1.16 -4.33 -8.08
N LEU A 25 1.48 -4.28 -6.79
CA LEU A 25 2.83 -4.04 -6.30
C LEU A 25 3.29 -5.15 -5.37
N ASP A 26 4.57 -5.48 -5.43
CA ASP A 26 5.25 -6.26 -4.40
C ASP A 26 6.20 -5.36 -3.61
N TYR A 27 6.03 -5.29 -2.29
CA TYR A 27 6.88 -4.49 -1.39
C TYR A 27 8.35 -4.93 -1.34
N LEU A 28 8.68 -6.12 -1.88
CA LEU A 28 10.06 -6.57 -2.03
C LEU A 28 10.64 -6.37 -3.45
N CYS A 29 9.84 -5.88 -4.40
CA CYS A 29 10.28 -5.67 -5.78
C CYS A 29 10.84 -4.26 -5.99
N PRO A 30 12.11 -4.10 -6.41
CA PRO A 30 12.71 -2.79 -6.70
C PRO A 30 11.95 -1.97 -7.76
N PHE A 31 11.38 -2.63 -8.76
CA PHE A 31 10.57 -1.96 -9.79
C PHE A 31 9.22 -1.48 -9.26
N SER A 32 8.64 -2.20 -8.28
CA SER A 32 7.42 -1.75 -7.61
C SER A 32 7.69 -0.54 -6.72
N ALA A 33 8.83 -0.51 -6.02
CA ALA A 33 9.28 0.68 -5.30
C ALA A 33 9.47 1.88 -6.25
N LYS A 34 10.12 1.66 -7.40
CA LYS A 34 10.29 2.71 -8.43
C LYS A 34 8.94 3.23 -8.94
N GLN A 35 8.00 2.34 -9.26
CA GLN A 35 6.65 2.71 -9.71
C GLN A 35 5.91 3.54 -8.67
N LEU A 36 5.91 3.10 -7.40
CA LEU A 36 5.18 3.80 -6.34
C LEU A 36 5.78 5.19 -6.07
N ARG A 37 7.12 5.29 -6.07
CA ARG A 37 7.81 6.59 -5.96
C ARG A 37 7.49 7.51 -7.15
N GLY A 38 7.51 6.99 -8.37
CA GLY A 38 7.11 7.76 -9.56
C GLY A 38 5.66 8.24 -9.48
N VAL A 39 4.75 7.41 -8.95
CA VAL A 39 3.38 7.84 -8.68
C VAL A 39 3.34 8.96 -7.64
N GLU A 40 4.02 8.81 -6.50
CA GLU A 40 4.09 9.83 -5.45
C GLU A 40 4.63 11.17 -5.97
N GLU A 41 5.76 11.14 -6.66
CA GLU A 41 6.50 12.35 -7.06
C GLU A 41 5.97 12.99 -8.35
N SER A 42 5.45 12.20 -9.29
CA SER A 42 5.09 12.67 -10.64
C SER A 42 3.59 12.63 -10.94
N LEU A 43 2.86 11.61 -10.49
CA LEU A 43 1.42 11.49 -10.76
C LEU A 43 0.58 12.28 -9.76
N LEU A 44 0.83 12.12 -8.46
CA LEU A 44 -0.02 12.74 -7.43
C LEU A 44 -0.13 14.27 -7.57
N PRO A 45 0.93 15.04 -7.89
CA PRO A 45 0.80 16.48 -8.11
C PRO A 45 -0.14 16.86 -9.27
N LEU A 46 -0.47 15.92 -10.16
CA LEU A 46 -1.38 16.14 -11.29
C LEU A 46 -2.84 15.87 -10.93
N ILE A 47 -3.11 15.04 -9.91
CA ILE A 47 -4.46 14.53 -9.61
C ILE A 47 -4.94 14.84 -8.17
N ILE A 48 -4.04 15.19 -7.24
CA ILE A 48 -4.36 15.49 -5.83
C ILE A 48 -4.07 16.96 -5.52
N GLY A 49 -5.04 17.63 -4.89
CA GLY A 49 -4.89 18.99 -4.36
C GLY A 49 -5.61 20.03 -5.20
N SER A 50 -5.99 21.14 -4.55
CA SER A 50 -6.73 22.22 -5.21
C SER A 50 -5.92 22.83 -6.34
N GLY A 51 -6.48 22.82 -7.55
CA GLY A 51 -5.83 23.35 -8.75
C GLY A 51 -4.94 22.35 -9.51
N ALA A 52 -4.96 21.07 -9.12
CA ALA A 52 -4.33 20.02 -9.92
C ALA A 52 -5.07 19.86 -11.26
N ALA A 53 -4.32 19.65 -12.35
CA ALA A 53 -4.88 19.62 -13.71
C ALA A 53 -5.97 18.55 -13.91
N TYR A 54 -5.91 17.47 -13.13
CA TYR A 54 -6.82 16.34 -13.15
C TYR A 54 -7.42 16.09 -11.76
N GLU A 55 -7.63 17.16 -10.98
CA GLU A 55 -8.31 17.11 -9.68
C GLU A 55 -9.63 16.33 -9.78
N ASP A 56 -9.83 15.40 -8.84
CA ASP A 56 -10.99 14.50 -8.76
C ASP A 56 -11.25 13.62 -10.01
N LYS A 57 -10.32 13.53 -10.97
CA LYS A 57 -10.48 12.71 -12.18
C LYS A 57 -9.99 11.28 -12.04
N VAL A 58 -9.05 11.04 -11.12
CA VAL A 58 -8.39 9.75 -10.96
C VAL A 58 -8.32 9.35 -9.50
N ARG A 59 -8.73 8.11 -9.21
CA ARG A 59 -8.46 7.45 -7.94
C ARG A 59 -7.34 6.44 -8.13
N VAL A 60 -6.39 6.40 -7.20
CA VAL A 60 -5.28 5.43 -7.22
C VAL A 60 -5.54 4.37 -6.17
N VAL A 61 -5.34 3.10 -6.53
CA VAL A 61 -5.50 1.94 -5.64
C VAL A 61 -4.21 1.12 -5.66
N ILE A 62 -3.64 0.82 -4.49
CA ILE A 62 -2.58 -0.18 -4.39
C ILE A 62 -3.22 -1.55 -4.16
N ARG A 63 -2.74 -2.56 -4.89
CA ARG A 63 -3.09 -3.96 -4.74
C ARG A 63 -1.86 -4.73 -4.26
N PRO A 64 -1.75 -5.02 -2.95
CA PRO A 64 -0.72 -5.89 -2.40
C PRO A 64 -0.68 -7.24 -3.14
N TYR A 65 0.43 -7.54 -3.81
CA TYR A 65 0.59 -8.75 -4.62
C TYR A 65 1.98 -9.37 -4.40
N PRO A 66 2.16 -10.18 -3.33
CA PRO A 66 3.44 -10.82 -3.02
C PRO A 66 3.89 -11.77 -4.13
N GLN A 67 5.15 -11.65 -4.56
CA GLN A 67 5.74 -12.62 -5.46
C GLN A 67 6.33 -13.81 -4.69
N PRO A 68 6.04 -15.05 -5.10
CA PRO A 68 6.42 -16.23 -4.33
C PRO A 68 7.94 -16.50 -4.30
N TRP A 69 8.71 -15.88 -5.20
CA TRP A 69 10.18 -15.97 -5.21
C TRP A 69 10.87 -14.90 -4.34
N HIS A 70 10.11 -14.01 -3.70
CA HIS A 70 10.61 -13.05 -2.73
C HIS A 70 10.30 -13.55 -1.31
N SER A 71 11.28 -14.13 -0.62
CA SER A 71 11.06 -14.99 0.55
C SER A 71 10.32 -14.33 1.71
N SER A 72 10.59 -13.05 1.97
CA SER A 72 9.98 -12.28 3.05
C SER A 72 8.76 -11.47 2.61
N SER A 73 8.43 -11.46 1.31
CA SER A 73 7.44 -10.55 0.71
C SER A 73 6.09 -10.63 1.43
N THR A 74 5.57 -11.84 1.65
CA THR A 74 4.28 -12.04 2.32
C THR A 74 4.21 -11.33 3.68
N LEU A 75 5.31 -11.29 4.44
CA LEU A 75 5.35 -10.64 5.75
C LEU A 75 5.18 -9.12 5.64
N LEU A 76 5.76 -8.49 4.61
CA LEU A 76 5.61 -7.05 4.33
C LEU A 76 4.18 -6.73 3.90
N HIS A 77 3.55 -7.61 3.10
CA HIS A 77 2.15 -7.43 2.69
C HIS A 77 1.19 -7.61 3.87
N GLU A 78 1.45 -8.56 4.77
CA GLU A 78 0.70 -8.71 6.03
C GLU A 78 0.81 -7.45 6.89
N SER A 79 2.00 -6.86 7.04
CA SER A 79 2.15 -5.62 7.83
C SER A 79 1.44 -4.43 7.18
N ALA A 80 1.50 -4.30 5.86
CA ALA A 80 0.76 -3.26 5.14
C ALA A 80 -0.74 -3.37 5.37
N LEU A 81 -1.31 -4.57 5.24
CA LEU A 81 -2.73 -4.82 5.47
C LEU A 81 -3.14 -4.67 6.94
N ALA A 82 -2.24 -4.95 7.89
CA ALA A 82 -2.48 -4.65 9.29
C ALA A 82 -2.61 -3.14 9.52
N VAL A 83 -1.74 -2.33 8.92
CA VAL A 83 -1.84 -0.85 8.95
C VAL A 83 -3.14 -0.37 8.28
N ALA A 84 -3.52 -0.95 7.14
CA ALA A 84 -4.81 -0.64 6.50
C ALA A 84 -6.00 -0.91 7.45
N LYS A 85 -5.98 -2.03 8.17
CA LYS A 85 -7.07 -2.46 9.06
C LYS A 85 -7.25 -1.56 10.29
N ILE A 86 -6.18 -0.93 10.75
CA ILE A 86 -6.22 0.04 11.86
C ILE A 86 -6.30 1.49 11.37
N SER A 87 -6.23 1.74 10.07
CA SER A 87 -6.36 3.09 9.52
C SER A 87 -7.73 3.70 9.83
N LEU A 88 -7.80 5.03 9.81
CA LEU A 88 -9.09 5.72 9.74
C LEU A 88 -9.81 5.30 8.46
N THR A 89 -11.13 5.13 8.54
CA THR A 89 -11.97 4.73 7.41
C THR A 89 -12.84 5.86 6.86
N ASP A 90 -12.71 7.08 7.40
CA ASP A 90 -13.35 8.27 6.83
C ASP A 90 -12.77 8.51 5.42
N PRO A 91 -13.60 8.47 4.37
CA PRO A 91 -13.14 8.67 3.00
C PRO A 91 -12.33 9.94 2.77
N ARG A 92 -12.65 11.02 3.51
CA ARG A 92 -11.94 12.30 3.40
C ARG A 92 -10.51 12.21 3.92
N VAL A 93 -10.26 11.30 4.85
CA VAL A 93 -8.92 11.01 5.38
C VAL A 93 -8.18 10.06 4.46
N THR A 94 -8.82 8.97 4.01
CA THR A 94 -8.18 7.98 3.15
C THR A 94 -7.90 8.52 1.75
N ALA A 95 -8.69 9.47 1.25
CA ALA A 95 -8.46 10.12 -0.04
C ALA A 95 -7.18 10.98 -0.06
N ASP A 96 -6.74 11.50 1.09
CA ASP A 96 -5.55 12.33 1.20
C ASP A 96 -4.30 11.44 1.44
N PRO A 97 -3.35 11.38 0.48
CA PRO A 97 -2.15 10.55 0.63
C PRO A 97 -1.28 10.93 1.84
N HIS A 98 -1.37 12.17 2.35
CA HIS A 98 -0.64 12.62 3.52
C HIS A 98 -1.32 12.27 4.84
N LYS A 99 -2.55 11.75 4.80
CA LYS A 99 -3.30 11.31 5.98
C LYS A 99 -3.69 9.82 5.92
N ASN A 100 -3.55 9.19 4.76
CA ASN A 100 -3.80 7.76 4.60
C ASN A 100 -2.62 6.94 5.16
N ALA A 101 -2.82 6.32 6.33
CA ALA A 101 -1.80 5.54 7.03
C ALA A 101 -1.26 4.37 6.20
N PHE A 102 -2.12 3.68 5.44
CA PHE A 102 -1.68 2.60 4.56
C PHE A 102 -0.80 3.11 3.42
N TRP A 103 -1.14 4.25 2.81
CA TRP A 103 -0.34 4.86 1.75
C TRP A 103 1.06 5.26 2.26
N ILE A 104 1.11 5.98 3.38
CA ILE A 104 2.36 6.43 4.00
C ILE A 104 3.24 5.23 4.39
N TYR A 105 2.65 4.21 5.00
CA TYR A 105 3.39 3.01 5.37
C TYR A 105 3.83 2.18 4.16
N SER A 106 3.06 2.16 3.06
CA SER A 106 3.47 1.54 1.80
C SER A 106 4.74 2.18 1.24
N LEU A 107 4.82 3.51 1.27
CA LEU A 107 6.02 4.24 0.88
C LEU A 107 7.20 3.93 1.80
N GLU A 108 6.96 3.86 3.11
CA GLU A 108 8.02 3.57 4.08
C GLU A 108 8.55 2.13 3.97
N LEU A 109 7.67 1.16 3.68
CA LEU A 109 8.09 -0.21 3.33
C LEU A 109 9.02 -0.20 2.12
N MET A 110 8.67 0.51 1.04
CA MET A 110 9.50 0.62 -0.15
C MET A 110 10.85 1.31 0.13
N ARG A 111 10.88 2.32 1.00
CA ARG A 111 12.14 2.99 1.42
C ARG A 111 13.06 2.08 2.23
N ASN A 112 12.49 1.11 2.97
CA ASN A 112 13.24 0.18 3.81
C ASN A 112 13.39 -1.23 3.21
N GLN A 113 12.93 -1.44 1.96
CA GLN A 113 12.80 -2.78 1.36
C GLN A 113 14.10 -3.59 1.37
N GLU A 114 15.25 -2.94 1.20
CA GLU A 114 16.55 -3.61 1.10
C GLU A 114 16.90 -4.38 2.38
N LYS A 115 16.41 -3.94 3.54
CA LYS A 115 16.58 -4.63 4.84
C LYS A 115 15.90 -6.01 4.87
N PHE A 116 14.93 -6.20 4.00
CA PHE A 116 14.09 -7.39 3.93
C PHE A 116 14.37 -8.25 2.69
N PHE A 117 15.26 -7.83 1.79
CA PHE A 117 15.69 -8.65 0.66
C PHE A 117 16.24 -10.01 1.13
N ASP A 118 16.20 -11.01 0.26
CA ASP A 118 16.54 -12.40 0.59
C ASP A 118 17.91 -12.52 1.28
N GLY A 119 18.91 -11.78 0.79
CA GLY A 119 20.26 -11.77 1.38
C GLY A 119 20.27 -11.30 2.84
N PRO A 120 19.85 -10.07 3.15
CA PRO A 120 19.74 -9.56 4.53
C PRO A 120 18.77 -10.34 5.43
N ALA A 121 17.68 -10.90 4.87
CA ALA A 121 16.67 -11.62 5.64
C ALA A 121 16.99 -13.11 5.86
N ARG A 122 17.98 -13.69 5.16
CA ARG A 122 18.25 -15.15 5.13
C ARG A 122 18.34 -15.86 6.48
N GLY A 123 18.82 -15.17 7.51
CA GLY A 123 19.03 -15.73 8.85
C GLY A 123 17.95 -15.35 9.86
N LYS A 124 16.92 -14.61 9.44
CA LYS A 124 15.87 -14.11 10.33
C LYS A 124 14.69 -15.08 10.33
N ALA A 125 14.22 -15.44 11.53
CA ALA A 125 12.94 -16.12 11.68
C ALA A 125 11.78 -15.17 11.27
N PRO A 126 10.65 -15.69 10.75
CA PRO A 126 9.50 -14.87 10.38
C PRO A 126 9.02 -13.92 11.49
N ASP A 127 9.05 -14.37 12.75
CA ASP A 127 8.63 -13.53 13.88
C ASP A 127 9.59 -12.39 14.19
N GLN A 128 10.89 -12.54 13.88
CA GLN A 128 11.85 -11.44 13.97
C GLN A 128 11.52 -10.37 12.93
N ILE A 129 11.22 -10.79 11.69
CA ILE A 129 10.82 -9.87 10.61
C ILE A 129 9.50 -9.17 10.96
N ARG A 130 8.50 -9.88 11.47
CA ARG A 130 7.24 -9.28 11.96
C ARG A 130 7.49 -8.26 13.07
N GLY A 131 8.43 -8.56 13.98
CA GLY A 131 8.87 -7.62 15.01
C GLY A 131 9.43 -6.32 14.43
N GLU A 132 10.33 -6.43 13.45
CA GLU A 132 10.91 -5.29 12.73
C GLU A 132 9.84 -4.48 11.97
N LEU A 133 8.91 -5.15 11.29
CA LEU A 133 7.82 -4.51 10.55
C LEU A 133 6.83 -3.79 11.48
N ALA A 134 6.54 -4.36 12.65
CA ALA A 134 5.70 -3.70 13.66
C ALA A 134 6.39 -2.45 14.22
N THR A 135 7.71 -2.50 14.45
CA THR A 135 8.47 -1.31 14.84
C THR A 135 8.41 -0.24 13.76
N LEU A 136 8.61 -0.60 12.49
CA LEU A 136 8.51 0.34 11.37
C LEU A 136 7.11 0.97 11.30
N ALA A 137 6.05 0.18 11.51
CA ALA A 137 4.68 0.70 11.52
C ALA A 137 4.47 1.74 12.63
N ILE A 138 4.98 1.48 13.84
CA ILE A 138 4.91 2.43 14.96
C ILE A 138 5.64 3.73 14.61
N GLU A 139 6.86 3.63 14.07
CA GLU A 139 7.66 4.79 13.66
C GLU A 139 7.00 5.61 12.55
N THR A 140 6.17 4.97 11.71
CA THR A 140 5.53 5.60 10.56
C THR A 140 4.18 6.22 10.87
N VAL A 141 3.28 5.48 11.54
CA VAL A 141 1.87 5.87 11.71
C VAL A 141 1.47 6.12 13.16
N GLY A 142 2.41 5.97 14.10
CA GLY A 142 2.19 6.24 15.52
C GLY A 142 2.37 7.69 15.92
N GLU A 143 2.21 7.92 17.22
CA GLU A 143 2.61 9.17 17.85
C GLU A 143 4.14 9.24 17.83
N ALA A 144 4.71 9.98 16.87
CA ALA A 144 6.14 10.19 16.77
C ALA A 144 6.73 10.54 18.17
N PRO A 145 7.93 10.05 18.53
CA PRO A 145 8.50 10.28 19.86
C PRO A 145 8.68 11.77 20.12
N LYS A 146 7.74 12.37 20.88
CA LYS A 146 7.74 13.68 21.58
C LYS A 146 8.20 14.94 20.83
N LYS A 147 8.69 14.87 19.59
CA LYS A 147 9.30 16.01 18.86
C LYS A 147 8.42 16.61 17.78
N LYS A 148 7.37 15.93 17.33
CA LYS A 148 6.36 16.48 16.41
C LYS A 148 4.99 15.98 16.85
N LYS A 149 4.07 16.90 17.17
CA LYS A 149 2.66 16.56 17.39
C LYS A 149 2.06 16.09 16.06
N GLN A 150 2.24 14.82 15.72
CA GLN A 150 1.52 14.21 14.60
C GLN A 150 0.20 13.68 15.13
N VAL A 151 -0.90 14.11 14.52
CA VAL A 151 -2.23 13.57 14.82
C VAL A 151 -2.23 12.10 14.39
N ALA A 152 -2.67 11.21 15.25
CA ALA A 152 -2.81 9.79 14.93
C ALA A 152 -3.72 9.62 13.70
N ILE A 153 -3.25 8.86 12.71
CA ILE A 153 -3.97 8.55 11.48
C ILE A 153 -4.58 7.13 11.49
N HIS A 154 -4.72 6.56 12.68
CA HIS A 154 -5.37 5.29 12.94
C HIS A 154 -6.70 5.51 13.70
N ARG A 155 -7.60 4.54 13.60
CA ARG A 155 -8.86 4.52 14.36
C ARG A 155 -8.61 4.37 15.87
N ASP A 156 -9.65 4.57 16.67
CA ASP A 156 -9.59 4.25 18.10
C ASP A 156 -9.25 2.76 18.30
N LEU A 157 -8.22 2.51 19.11
CA LEU A 157 -7.68 1.18 19.39
C LEU A 157 -8.18 0.62 20.73
N GLN A 158 -9.20 1.25 21.34
CA GLN A 158 -9.88 0.77 22.56
C GLN A 158 -8.89 0.52 23.72
N GLY A 159 -7.92 1.43 23.87
CA GLY A 159 -6.88 1.32 24.89
C GLY A 159 -5.72 0.36 24.57
N THR A 160 -5.74 -0.34 23.42
CA THR A 160 -4.61 -1.16 22.98
C THR A 160 -3.55 -0.28 22.30
N PRO A 161 -2.28 -0.29 22.75
CA PRO A 161 -1.22 0.49 22.10
C PRO A 161 -1.08 0.13 20.62
N LEU A 162 -0.79 1.12 19.75
CA LEU A 162 -0.62 0.93 18.30
C LEU A 162 0.28 -0.27 17.96
N GLY A 163 1.47 -0.31 18.57
CA GLY A 163 2.41 -1.39 18.34
C GLY A 163 1.85 -2.77 18.68
N GLN A 164 1.07 -2.86 19.76
CA GLN A 164 0.40 -4.09 20.14
C GLN A 164 -0.73 -4.44 19.18
N SER A 165 -1.49 -3.45 18.70
CA SER A 165 -2.53 -3.64 17.69
C SER A 165 -1.97 -4.18 16.38
N VAL A 166 -0.86 -3.62 15.87
CA VAL A 166 -0.19 -4.13 14.66
C VAL A 166 0.35 -5.55 14.90
N LYS A 167 1.04 -5.79 16.02
CA LYS A 167 1.57 -7.11 16.36
C LYS A 167 0.48 -8.17 16.45
N ASN A 168 -0.64 -7.87 17.11
CA ASN A 168 -1.77 -8.78 17.20
C ASN A 168 -2.32 -9.15 15.82
N LEU A 169 -2.31 -8.20 14.87
CA LEU A 169 -2.85 -8.43 13.54
C LEU A 169 -1.97 -9.33 12.67
N ILE A 170 -0.64 -9.18 12.77
CA ILE A 170 0.33 -9.93 11.95
C ILE A 170 0.90 -11.18 12.64
N ARG A 171 0.62 -11.37 13.93
CA ARG A 171 1.03 -12.55 14.68
C ARG A 171 0.42 -13.81 14.06
N VAL A 172 1.18 -14.90 14.10
CA VAL A 172 0.71 -16.25 13.81
C VAL A 172 0.70 -17.04 15.12
N GLU A 173 -0.32 -17.89 15.30
CA GLU A 173 -0.42 -18.74 16.48
C GLU A 173 0.66 -19.83 16.48
N LYS A 174 1.07 -20.25 17.69
CA LYS A 174 2.14 -21.24 17.87
C LYS A 174 1.79 -22.61 17.28
N GLU A 175 0.50 -22.91 17.20
CA GLU A 175 -0.03 -24.19 16.75
C GLU A 175 -1.03 -23.96 15.60
N GLY A 176 -1.05 -24.90 14.65
CA GLY A 176 -1.99 -24.87 13.52
C GLY A 176 -1.48 -24.12 12.28
N ASN A 177 -2.40 -23.82 11.36
CA ASN A 177 -2.10 -23.25 10.03
C ASN A 177 -2.98 -22.02 9.70
N GLY A 178 -3.52 -21.35 10.71
CA GLY A 178 -4.46 -20.23 10.54
C GLY A 178 -3.86 -18.99 9.88
N GLY A 179 -2.52 -18.85 9.90
CA GLY A 179 -1.83 -17.64 9.47
C GLY A 179 -2.15 -16.45 10.36
N SER A 180 -1.92 -15.24 9.84
CA SER A 180 -2.24 -13.99 10.55
C SER A 180 -3.69 -13.55 10.34
N SER A 181 -4.17 -12.62 11.17
CA SER A 181 -5.57 -12.13 11.10
C SER A 181 -5.90 -11.29 9.86
N VAL A 182 -4.88 -10.95 9.06
CA VAL A 182 -4.97 -10.17 7.81
C VAL A 182 -4.87 -11.03 6.55
N VAL A 183 -4.70 -12.35 6.71
CA VAL A 183 -4.68 -13.31 5.60
C VAL A 183 -5.94 -13.25 4.74
N PRO A 184 -7.18 -13.06 5.26
CA PRO A 184 -8.36 -12.92 4.41
C PRO A 184 -8.26 -11.75 3.43
N GLU A 185 -7.76 -10.59 3.89
CA GLU A 185 -7.52 -9.40 3.08
C GLU A 185 -6.41 -9.64 2.03
N LEU A 186 -5.33 -10.33 2.41
CA LEU A 186 -4.26 -10.68 1.47
C LEU A 186 -4.76 -11.64 0.39
N LYS A 187 -5.53 -12.67 0.78
CA LYS A 187 -6.18 -13.61 -0.14
C LYS A 187 -7.10 -12.88 -1.12
N TYR A 188 -7.83 -11.86 -0.67
CA TYR A 188 -8.66 -11.05 -1.56
C TYR A 188 -7.82 -10.36 -2.65
N CYS A 189 -6.73 -9.69 -2.26
CA CYS A 189 -5.85 -8.98 -3.21
C CYS A 189 -5.19 -9.95 -4.19
N VAL A 190 -4.67 -11.07 -3.70
CA VAL A 190 -4.07 -12.13 -4.53
C VAL A 190 -5.09 -12.77 -5.47
N LYS A 191 -6.31 -13.05 -5.00
CA LYS A 191 -7.39 -13.61 -5.83
C LYS A 191 -7.76 -12.64 -6.95
N LEU A 192 -7.85 -11.34 -6.66
CA LEU A 192 -8.13 -10.32 -7.67
C LEU A 192 -7.01 -10.25 -8.72
N GLY A 193 -5.74 -10.29 -8.30
CA GLY A 193 -4.61 -10.33 -9.23
C GLY A 193 -4.63 -11.57 -10.12
N ARG A 194 -4.90 -12.75 -9.54
CA ARG A 194 -5.07 -14.00 -10.31
C ARG A 194 -6.20 -13.92 -11.32
N GLN A 195 -7.34 -13.35 -10.94
CA GLN A 195 -8.49 -13.16 -11.85
C GLN A 195 -8.15 -12.24 -13.03
N ASN A 196 -7.26 -11.26 -12.83
CA ASN A 196 -6.78 -10.35 -13.88
C ASN A 196 -5.51 -10.84 -14.60
N GLY A 197 -5.04 -12.07 -14.33
CA GLY A 197 -3.85 -12.62 -14.98
C GLY A 197 -2.53 -11.94 -14.61
N ILE A 198 -2.46 -11.30 -13.43
CA ILE A 198 -1.26 -10.58 -13.00
C ILE A 198 -0.15 -11.57 -12.67
N HIS A 199 0.97 -11.47 -13.40
CA HIS A 199 2.14 -12.31 -13.22
C HIS A 199 3.30 -11.54 -12.57
N VAL A 200 3.71 -10.43 -13.19
CA VAL A 200 4.85 -9.63 -12.72
C VAL A 200 4.39 -8.37 -11.97
N THR A 201 5.26 -7.85 -11.12
CA THR A 201 5.04 -6.60 -10.38
C THR A 201 6.18 -5.62 -10.69
N PRO A 202 5.90 -4.35 -10.97
CA PRO A 202 4.58 -3.74 -10.97
C PRO A 202 3.75 -4.13 -12.21
N THR A 203 2.43 -4.22 -12.04
CA THR A 203 1.48 -4.20 -13.16
C THR A 203 0.41 -3.15 -12.87
N CYS A 204 0.11 -2.30 -13.84
CA CYS A 204 -0.90 -1.25 -13.71
C CYS A 204 -2.16 -1.63 -14.48
N LEU A 205 -3.33 -1.36 -13.89
CA LEU A 205 -4.61 -1.39 -14.60
C LEU A 205 -5.17 0.01 -14.68
N TRP A 206 -5.72 0.37 -15.84
CA TRP A 206 -6.53 1.55 -16.03
C TRP A 206 -7.99 1.12 -16.23
N ASN A 207 -8.89 1.59 -15.36
CA ASN A 207 -10.31 1.28 -15.39
C ASN A 207 -10.62 -0.24 -15.45
N GLY A 208 -9.78 -1.04 -14.81
CA GLY A 208 -9.95 -2.50 -14.70
C GLY A 208 -9.32 -3.32 -15.83
N LEU A 209 -8.67 -2.69 -16.81
CA LEU A 209 -7.90 -3.38 -17.85
C LEU A 209 -6.40 -3.17 -17.65
N VAL A 210 -5.61 -4.21 -17.88
CA VAL A 210 -4.15 -4.11 -17.83
C VAL A 210 -3.69 -3.06 -18.84
N GLU A 211 -2.92 -2.08 -18.38
CA GLU A 211 -2.40 -0.98 -19.19
C GLU A 211 -0.88 -1.14 -19.34
N PRO A 212 -0.41 -1.81 -20.40
CA PRO A 212 1.00 -2.16 -20.57
C PRO A 212 1.88 -0.96 -20.93
N SER A 213 1.30 0.18 -21.32
CA SER A 213 2.09 1.38 -21.63
C SER A 213 2.67 2.05 -20.39
N ILE A 214 2.07 1.85 -19.20
CA ILE A 214 2.57 2.42 -17.95
C ILE A 214 3.83 1.66 -17.52
N SER A 215 4.94 2.37 -17.48
CA SER A 215 6.23 1.88 -17.02
C SER A 215 6.53 2.38 -15.62
N SER A 216 7.28 1.59 -14.84
CA SER A 216 7.86 2.03 -13.55
C SER A 216 8.84 3.20 -13.68
N SER A 217 9.20 3.57 -14.91
CA SER A 217 10.06 4.72 -15.20
C SER A 217 9.28 5.96 -15.62
N PHE A 218 7.94 5.95 -15.64
CA PHE A 218 7.13 7.11 -15.99
C PHE A 218 7.52 8.33 -15.14
N ASP A 219 7.89 9.40 -15.83
CA ASP A 219 8.10 10.71 -15.23
C ASP A 219 6.84 11.60 -15.33
N ALA A 220 6.96 12.86 -14.91
CA ALA A 220 5.85 13.82 -14.95
C ALA A 220 5.34 14.11 -16.37
N LYS A 221 6.19 14.02 -17.40
CA LYS A 221 5.79 14.21 -18.79
C LYS A 221 5.01 13.00 -19.28
N ASP A 222 5.50 11.79 -19.02
CA ASP A 222 4.83 10.55 -19.41
C ASP A 222 3.42 10.45 -18.79
N TRP A 223 3.30 10.78 -17.50
CA TRP A 223 2.00 10.81 -16.82
C TRP A 223 1.04 11.84 -17.42
N LYS A 224 1.51 13.05 -17.75
CA LYS A 224 0.67 14.08 -18.39
C LYS A 224 0.17 13.61 -19.75
N GLU A 225 1.04 13.04 -20.57
CA GLU A 225 0.68 12.53 -21.89
C GLU A 225 -0.34 11.38 -21.78
N PHE A 226 -0.11 10.46 -20.85
CA PHE A 226 -1.04 9.37 -20.57
C PHE A 226 -2.42 9.89 -20.12
N LEU A 227 -2.47 10.77 -19.12
CA LEU A 227 -3.73 11.30 -18.59
C LEU A 227 -4.49 12.14 -19.63
N ALA A 228 -3.79 12.97 -20.41
CA ALA A 228 -4.39 13.76 -21.49
C ALA A 228 -5.08 12.88 -22.54
N LYS A 229 -4.51 11.72 -22.85
CA LYS A 229 -5.09 10.75 -23.78
C LYS A 229 -6.30 10.01 -23.19
N GLN A 230 -6.29 9.73 -21.90
CA GLN A 230 -7.28 8.85 -21.25
C GLN A 230 -8.49 9.58 -20.67
N ILE A 231 -8.36 10.87 -20.35
CA ILE A 231 -9.36 11.66 -19.60
C ILE A 231 -10.11 12.66 -20.50
N ALA A 232 -9.78 12.70 -21.80
CA ALA A 232 -10.41 13.60 -22.78
C ALA A 232 -11.95 13.55 -22.76
#